data_AF-A0A2I1G3I8-F1
#
_entry.id   AF-A0A2I1G3I8-F1
#
_cell.length_a   1.000
_cell.length_b   1.000
_cell.length_c   1.000
_cell.angle_alpha   90.00
_cell.angle_beta   90.00
_cell.angle_gamma   90.00
#
_symmetry.space_group_name_H-M   'P 1'
#
loop_
_entity.id
_entity.type
_entity.pdbx_description
1 polymer ?
#
loop_
_entity_poly.entity_id
_entity_poly.type
_entity_poly.pdbx_seq_one_letter_code
_entity_poly.pdbx_strand_id
1 'polypeptide(L)'
;LLQVTDIYDVESLKDKVEDTIIKGRYIGVRNLCKILISSEECNAQQLKNYYKKHITSNRNLIKEQLLKLHTNAANDVDRSDISQMSQLLEPFLS
;
A
#
# COMPACT_ATOMS: atom_id res chain seq x y z
N LEU A 1 -14.07 1.01 -6.52
CA LEU A 1 -14.49 -0.29 -7.10
C LEU A 1 -14.30 -1.42 -6.09
N LEU A 2 -13.08 -1.65 -5.56
CA LEU A 2 -12.83 -2.68 -4.52
C LEU A 2 -13.79 -2.58 -3.32
N GLN A 3 -13.98 -1.37 -2.77
CA GLN A 3 -14.92 -1.15 -1.68
C GLN A 3 -16.38 -1.43 -2.08
N VAL A 4 -16.77 -1.12 -3.32
CA VAL A 4 -18.15 -1.36 -3.80
C VAL A 4 -18.38 -2.87 -3.94
N THR A 5 -17.42 -3.60 -4.46
CA THR A 5 -17.53 -5.06 -4.58
C THR A 5 -17.57 -5.76 -3.23
N ASP A 6 -16.88 -5.20 -2.22
CA ASP A 6 -16.92 -5.69 -0.84
C ASP A 6 -18.26 -5.39 -0.15
N ILE A 7 -18.77 -4.15 -0.22
CA ILE A 7 -20.06 -3.77 0.39
C ILE A 7 -21.24 -4.61 -0.11
N TYR A 8 -21.22 -5.01 -1.38
CA TYR A 8 -22.29 -5.78 -2.02
C TYR A 8 -21.97 -7.28 -2.16
N ASP A 9 -20.91 -7.77 -1.50
CA ASP A 9 -20.48 -9.18 -1.50
C ASP A 9 -20.33 -9.79 -2.92
N VAL A 10 -19.86 -9.00 -3.88
CA VAL A 10 -19.67 -9.42 -5.28
C VAL A 10 -18.26 -9.99 -5.47
N GLU A 11 -17.99 -11.13 -4.82
CA GLU A 11 -16.64 -11.73 -4.73
C GLU A 11 -15.96 -11.93 -6.09
N SER A 12 -16.66 -12.48 -7.08
CA SER A 12 -16.07 -12.72 -8.42
C SER A 12 -15.59 -11.44 -9.13
N LEU A 13 -16.16 -10.27 -8.80
CA LEU A 13 -15.70 -8.99 -9.31
C LEU A 13 -14.61 -8.42 -8.42
N LYS A 14 -14.71 -8.60 -7.10
CA LYS A 14 -13.66 -8.24 -6.12
C LYS A 14 -12.32 -8.89 -6.49
N ASP A 15 -12.32 -10.19 -6.78
CA ASP A 15 -11.13 -10.94 -7.23
C ASP A 15 -10.49 -10.29 -8.47
N LYS A 16 -11.32 -9.92 -9.47
CA LYS A 16 -10.83 -9.26 -10.70
C LYS A 16 -10.23 -7.89 -10.42
N VAL A 17 -10.78 -7.17 -9.45
CA VAL A 17 -10.25 -5.87 -9.02
C VAL A 17 -8.89 -6.06 -8.34
N GLU A 18 -8.79 -7.01 -7.41
CA GLU A 18 -7.53 -7.37 -6.74
C GLU A 18 -6.46 -7.77 -7.77
N ASP A 19 -6.78 -8.68 -8.69
CA ASP A 19 -5.90 -9.09 -9.80
C ASP A 19 -5.43 -7.92 -10.65
N THR A 20 -6.32 -6.97 -10.95
CA THR A 20 -5.99 -5.79 -11.77
C THR A 20 -5.01 -4.89 -11.03
N ILE A 21 -5.21 -4.65 -9.73
CA ILE A 21 -4.30 -3.84 -8.91
C ILE A 21 -2.94 -4.54 -8.73
N ILE A 22 -2.94 -5.87 -8.56
CA ILE A 22 -1.72 -6.69 -8.49
C ILE A 22 -0.91 -6.60 -9.78
N LYS A 23 -1.57 -6.68 -10.95
CA LYS A 23 -0.92 -6.53 -12.26
C LYS A 23 -0.27 -5.15 -12.43
N GLY A 24 -0.79 -4.12 -11.76
CA GLY A 24 -0.20 -2.79 -11.74
C GLY A 24 1.18 -2.70 -11.08
N ARG A 25 1.54 -3.64 -10.18
CA ARG A 25 2.84 -3.73 -9.50
C ARG A 25 3.33 -2.38 -8.95
N TYR A 26 2.44 -1.66 -8.27
CA TYR A 26 2.75 -0.32 -7.78
C TYR A 26 3.87 -0.37 -6.73
N ILE A 27 4.88 0.50 -6.86
CA ILE A 27 6.05 0.49 -5.97
C ILE A 27 6.29 1.82 -5.25
N GLY A 28 5.50 2.86 -5.58
CA GLY A 28 5.58 4.15 -4.90
C GLY A 28 5.05 4.05 -3.47
N VAL A 29 5.79 4.56 -2.47
CA VAL A 29 5.42 4.54 -1.04
C VAL A 29 3.96 4.93 -0.81
N ARG A 30 3.51 6.06 -1.38
CA ARG A 30 2.12 6.54 -1.23
C ARG A 30 1.10 5.54 -1.78
N ASN A 31 1.40 4.87 -2.89
CA ASN A 31 0.52 3.86 -3.48
C ASN A 31 0.51 2.60 -2.60
N LEU A 32 1.67 2.16 -2.11
CA LEU A 32 1.79 1.00 -1.23
C LEU A 32 0.97 1.19 0.05
N CYS A 33 1.09 2.34 0.71
CA CYS A 33 0.31 2.65 1.91
C CYS A 33 -1.20 2.65 1.63
N LYS A 34 -1.63 3.31 0.56
CA LYS A 34 -3.05 3.32 0.15
C LYS A 34 -3.57 1.90 -0.13
N ILE A 35 -2.78 1.08 -0.84
CA ILE A 35 -3.17 -0.29 -1.15
C ILE A 35 -3.28 -1.14 0.11
N LEU A 36 -2.32 -1.04 1.04
CA LEU A 36 -2.40 -1.79 2.31
C LEU A 36 -3.64 -1.41 3.11
N ILE A 37 -3.90 -0.10 3.28
CA ILE A 37 -5.07 0.40 4.01
C ILE A 37 -6.36 -0.08 3.34
N SER A 38 -6.53 0.19 2.04
CA SER A 38 -7.74 -0.23 1.32
C SER A 38 -7.92 -1.75 1.29
N SER A 39 -6.83 -2.52 1.27
CA SER A 39 -6.91 -3.98 1.30
C SER A 39 -7.38 -4.52 2.65
N GLU A 40 -7.05 -3.84 3.75
CA GLU A 40 -7.56 -4.15 5.08
C GLU A 40 -9.05 -3.80 5.19
N GLU A 41 -9.39 -2.55 4.82
CA GLU A 41 -10.76 -2.01 4.92
C GLU A 41 -11.77 -2.78 4.08
N CYS A 42 -11.35 -3.32 2.94
CA CYS A 42 -12.21 -4.06 2.02
C CYS A 42 -12.04 -5.58 2.12
N ASN A 43 -11.44 -6.10 3.19
CA ASN A 43 -11.17 -7.53 3.39
C ASN A 43 -10.60 -8.23 2.11
N ALA A 44 -9.65 -7.56 1.44
CA ALA A 44 -9.09 -7.96 0.15
C ALA A 44 -7.78 -8.72 0.36
N GLN A 45 -7.92 -9.97 0.82
CA GLN A 45 -6.80 -10.71 1.41
C GLN A 45 -5.73 -11.09 0.38
N GLN A 46 -6.11 -11.35 -0.88
CA GLN A 46 -5.15 -11.67 -1.94
C GLN A 46 -4.25 -10.46 -2.23
N LEU A 47 -4.85 -9.28 -2.37
CA LEU A 47 -4.16 -8.01 -2.58
C LEU A 47 -3.22 -7.69 -1.42
N LYS A 48 -3.73 -7.79 -0.18
CA LYS A 48 -2.95 -7.58 1.04
C LYS A 48 -1.73 -8.49 1.09
N ASN A 49 -1.93 -9.79 0.86
CA ASN A 49 -0.86 -10.79 0.90
C ASN A 49 0.19 -10.55 -0.19
N TYR A 50 -0.24 -10.21 -1.41
CA TYR A 50 0.67 -9.90 -2.50
C TYR A 50 1.53 -8.68 -2.16
N TYR A 51 0.92 -7.57 -1.75
CA TYR A 51 1.67 -6.33 -1.50
C TYR A 51 2.58 -6.41 -0.28
N LYS A 52 2.23 -7.17 0.77
CA LYS A 52 3.17 -7.49 1.86
C LYS A 52 4.45 -8.13 1.34
N LYS A 53 4.34 -9.18 0.51
CA LYS A 53 5.50 -9.85 -0.10
C LYS A 53 6.24 -8.90 -1.03
N HIS A 54 5.52 -8.14 -1.85
CA HIS A 54 6.10 -7.19 -2.79
C HIS A 54 6.93 -6.12 -2.09
N ILE A 55 6.45 -5.58 -0.96
CA ILE A 55 7.17 -4.62 -0.13
C ILE A 55 8.45 -5.24 0.43
N THR A 56 8.36 -6.41 1.06
CA THR A 56 9.53 -7.10 1.63
C THR A 56 10.60 -7.41 0.58
N SER A 57 10.19 -7.82 -0.62
CA SER A 57 11.11 -8.08 -1.74
C SER A 57 11.78 -6.82 -2.29
N ASN A 58 11.19 -5.64 -2.09
CA ASN A 58 11.70 -4.36 -2.59
C ASN A 58 12.10 -3.40 -1.46
N ARG A 59 12.35 -3.91 -0.25
CA ARG A 59 12.54 -3.10 0.97
C ARG A 59 13.60 -2.01 0.84
N ASN A 60 14.71 -2.26 0.13
CA ASN A 60 15.79 -1.29 -0.04
C ASN A 60 15.33 -0.09 -0.87
N LEU A 61 14.67 -0.33 -2.01
CA LEU A 61 14.11 0.71 -2.85
C LEU A 61 13.06 1.53 -2.09
N ILE A 62 12.24 0.87 -1.27
CA ILE A 62 11.20 1.54 -0.48
C ILE A 62 11.83 2.41 0.62
N LYS A 63 12.87 1.93 1.31
CA LYS A 63 13.66 2.74 2.25
C LYS A 63 14.26 3.98 1.60
N GLU A 64 14.82 3.84 0.39
CA GLU A 64 15.36 4.98 -0.37
C GLU A 64 14.27 6.00 -0.74
N GLN A 65 13.09 5.53 -1.16
CA GLN A 65 11.95 6.41 -1.44
C GLN A 65 11.47 7.14 -0.18
N LEU A 66 11.36 6.44 0.95
CA LEU A 66 11.00 7.04 2.24
C LEU A 66 12.02 8.10 2.67
N LEU A 67 13.32 7.82 2.55
CA LEU A 67 14.35 8.80 2.86
C LEU A 67 14.23 10.06 1.99
N LYS A 68 14.01 9.89 0.68
CA LYS A 68 13.78 11.02 -0.24
C LYS A 68 12.56 11.84 0.14
N LEU A 69 11.47 11.20 0.57
CA LEU A 69 10.27 11.90 1.04
C LEU A 69 10.57 12.72 2.30
N HIS A 70 11.25 12.12 3.29
CA HIS A 70 11.65 12.81 4.52
C HIS A 70 12.52 14.03 4.24
N THR A 71 13.53 13.91 3.36
CA THR A 71 14.40 15.02 2.97
C THR A 71 13.65 16.15 2.28
N ASN A 72 12.60 15.83 1.51
CA ASN A 72 11.85 16.80 0.72
C ASN A 72 10.61 17.36 1.41
N ALA A 73 10.34 17.00 2.68
CA ALA A 73 9.15 17.45 3.39
C ALA A 73 9.21 18.96 3.66
N ALA A 74 8.27 19.71 3.09
CA ALA A 74 8.30 21.18 3.07
C ALA A 74 7.65 21.81 4.32
N ASN A 75 6.75 21.08 4.99
CA ASN A 75 5.99 21.55 6.14
C ASN A 75 5.71 20.40 7.11
N ASP A 76 5.13 20.72 8.28
CA ASP A 76 4.89 19.73 9.34
C ASP A 76 3.76 18.73 8.99
N VAL A 77 2.83 19.11 8.11
CA VAL A 77 1.79 18.19 7.61
C VAL A 77 2.43 17.10 6.77
N ASP A 78 3.29 17.47 5.82
CA ASP A 78 4.03 16.50 4.99
C ASP A 78 4.87 15.56 5.86
N ARG A 79 5.55 16.10 6.89
CA ARG A 79 6.35 15.28 7.82
C ARG A 79 5.49 14.29 8.60
N SER A 80 4.31 14.72 9.05
CA SER A 80 3.36 13.85 9.75
C SER A 80 2.88 12.71 8.85
N ASP A 81 2.45 13.02 7.62
CA ASP A 81 2.04 12.02 6.63
C ASP A 81 3.14 11.00 6.34
N ILE A 82 4.39 11.47 6.13
CA ILE A 82 5.52 10.58 5.85
C ILE A 82 5.87 9.72 7.06
N SER A 83 5.69 10.23 8.27
CA SER A 83 5.90 9.47 9.50
C SER A 83 4.87 8.35 9.65
N GLN A 84 3.59 8.63 9.36
CA GLN A 84 2.53 7.61 9.33
C GLN A 84 2.80 6.53 8.27
N MET A 85 3.22 6.92 7.07
CA MET A 85 3.61 5.97 6.02
C MET A 85 4.80 5.10 6.45
N SER A 86 5.78 5.70 7.13
CA SER A 86 6.95 4.99 7.65
C SER A 86 6.55 3.95 8.70
N GLN A 87 5.69 4.32 9.66
CA GLN A 87 5.15 3.41 10.68
C GLN A 87 4.34 2.25 10.07
N LEU A 88 3.50 2.54 9.08
CA LEU A 88 2.71 1.51 8.40
C LEU A 88 3.61 0.48 7.67
N LEU A 89 4.73 0.94 7.11
CA LEU A 89 5.62 0.09 6.33
C LEU A 89 6.72 -0.59 7.16
N GLU A 90 7.05 -0.06 8.35
CA GLU A 90 8.09 -0.57 9.23
C GLU A 90 8.11 -2.09 9.40
N PRO A 91 6.97 -2.78 9.62
CA PRO A 91 6.95 -4.24 9.82
C PRO A 91 7.48 -5.05 8.63
N PHE A 92 7.55 -4.44 7.44
CA PHE A 92 7.99 -5.09 6.20
C PHE A 92 9.39 -4.66 5.77
N LEU A 93 9.97 -3.69 6.46
CA LEU A 93 11.24 -3.05 6.11
C LEU A 93 12.39 -3.46 7.04
N SER A 94 12.15 -4.26 8.08
CA SER A 94 13.19 -4.82 8.93
C SER A 94 14.20 -5.70 8.18
#